data_AF-A0A7Z9G8J3-F1
#
_entry.id   AF-A0A7Z9G8J3-F1
#
_cell.length_a   1.000
_cell.length_b   1.000
_cell.length_c   1.000
_cell.angle_alpha   90.00
_cell.angle_beta   90.00
_cell.angle_gamma   90.00
#
_symmetry.space_group_name_H-M   'P 1'
#
loop_
_entity.id
_entity.type
_entity.pdbx_description
1 polymer ?
#
loop_
_entity_poly.entity_id
_entity_poly.type
_entity_poly.pdbx_seq_one_letter_code
_entity_poly.pdbx_strand_id
1 'polypeptide(L)'
;MSGVSLLLLLIPLAGGQNPDLTLSEFTVSNDCDTVFFDVVVENSGNGDAGYFSMALYFNTPNAPAFTQTPDAILQVDGLESGINVLRSTIWEGAPMGEITSWVRL
;
A
#
# COMPACT_ATOMS: atom_id res chain seq x y z
N MET A 1 12.65 -8.65 -17.43
CA MET A 1 12.19 -7.27 -17.14
C MET A 1 10.67 -7.35 -17.11
N SER A 2 10.08 -7.59 -15.94
CA SER A 2 8.62 -7.65 -15.79
C SER A 2 8.15 -6.27 -15.38
N GLY A 3 7.22 -5.69 -16.15
CA GLY A 3 6.66 -4.36 -15.89
C GLY A 3 5.55 -4.48 -14.85
N VAL A 4 5.68 -3.75 -13.75
CA VAL A 4 4.61 -3.62 -12.75
C VAL A 4 3.78 -2.40 -13.14
N SER A 5 2.49 -2.60 -13.42
CA SER A 5 1.56 -1.50 -13.70
C SER A 5 0.82 -1.15 -12.41
N LEU A 6 0.98 0.09 -11.95
CA LEU A 6 0.40 0.64 -10.72
C LEU A 6 -0.82 1.49 -11.08
N LEU A 7 -2.00 1.17 -10.52
CA LEU A 7 -3.17 2.04 -10.58
C LEU A 7 -3.54 2.48 -9.16
N LEU A 8 -3.30 3.76 -8.89
CA LEU A 8 -3.55 4.44 -7.61
C LEU A 8 -4.98 5.01 -7.58
N LEU A 9 -5.79 4.66 -6.58
CA LEU A 9 -7.09 5.30 -6.35
C LEU A 9 -6.95 6.31 -5.19
N LEU A 10 -6.96 7.60 -5.52
CA LEU A 10 -6.90 8.71 -4.56
C LEU A 10 -8.32 9.16 -4.18
N ILE A 11 -8.63 9.25 -2.88
CA ILE A 11 -9.84 9.94 -2.39
C ILE A 11 -9.40 10.96 -1.34
N PRO A 12 -9.12 12.23 -1.72
CA PRO A 12 -8.83 13.27 -0.74
C PRO A 12 -10.10 13.65 0.03
N LEU A 13 -10.03 13.70 1.37
CA LEU A 13 -11.11 14.22 2.21
C LEU A 13 -10.77 15.68 2.59
N ALA A 14 -11.30 16.64 1.82
CA ALA A 14 -10.96 18.06 1.98
C ALA A 14 -11.59 18.71 3.23
N GLY A 15 -10.75 19.38 4.05
CA GLY A 15 -11.14 20.52 4.90
C GLY A 15 -11.33 20.24 6.39
N GLY A 16 -10.26 20.35 7.19
CA GLY A 16 -10.27 20.31 8.66
C GLY A 16 -8.87 20.01 9.22
N GLN A 17 -8.70 19.95 10.54
CA GLN A 17 -7.57 19.24 11.19
C GLN A 17 -7.68 17.72 10.95
N ASN A 18 -8.01 17.35 9.72
CA ASN A 18 -8.25 15.99 9.32
C ASN A 18 -6.94 15.49 8.70
N PRO A 19 -6.53 14.26 9.05
CA PRO A 19 -5.48 13.59 8.30
C PRO A 19 -5.92 13.42 6.85
N ASP A 20 -4.98 13.55 5.93
CA ASP A 20 -5.15 13.27 4.51
C ASP A 20 -4.10 12.23 4.14
N LEU A 21 -4.49 10.96 4.25
CA LEU A 21 -3.58 9.84 4.05
C LEU A 21 -3.58 9.47 2.57
N THR A 22 -2.40 9.50 1.97
CA THR A 22 -2.18 9.13 0.58
C THR A 22 -1.04 8.13 0.45
N LEU A 23 -1.20 7.18 -0.46
CA LEU A 23 -0.12 6.28 -0.86
C LEU A 23 0.82 7.08 -1.77
N SER A 24 2.02 7.37 -1.28
CA SER A 24 3.01 8.17 -2.01
C SER A 24 3.95 7.31 -2.85
N GLU A 25 4.26 6.10 -2.39
CA GLU A 25 5.11 5.15 -3.12
C GLU A 25 4.65 3.71 -2.89
N PHE A 26 4.75 2.88 -3.93
CA PHE A 26 4.62 1.44 -3.82
C PHE A 26 5.67 0.78 -4.71
N THR A 27 6.69 0.20 -4.08
CA THR A 27 7.80 -0.46 -4.74
C THR A 27 7.68 -1.97 -4.55
N VAL A 28 7.80 -2.69 -5.66
CA VAL A 28 7.79 -4.15 -5.68
C VAL A 28 9.11 -4.61 -6.27
N SER A 29 9.81 -5.46 -5.54
CA SER A 29 11.01 -6.13 -6.04
C SER A 29 10.92 -7.63 -5.77
N ASN A 30 11.71 -8.43 -6.47
CA ASN A 30 11.70 -9.86 -6.28
C ASN A 30 13.14 -10.40 -6.25
N ASP A 31 13.34 -11.41 -5.42
CA ASP A 31 14.54 -12.24 -5.39
C ASP A 31 14.10 -13.71 -5.41
N CYS A 32 14.44 -14.41 -6.49
CA CYS A 32 13.95 -15.77 -6.75
C CYS A 32 12.41 -15.90 -6.61
N ASP A 33 11.95 -16.63 -5.60
CA ASP A 33 10.55 -16.91 -5.26
C ASP A 33 10.04 -16.01 -4.13
N THR A 34 10.79 -14.99 -3.73
CA THR A 34 10.41 -14.03 -2.71
C THR A 34 10.13 -12.68 -3.34
N VAL A 35 8.97 -12.09 -3.05
CA VAL A 35 8.59 -10.74 -3.48
C VAL A 35 8.62 -9.82 -2.26
N PHE A 36 9.32 -8.70 -2.39
CA PHE A 36 9.41 -7.65 -1.38
C PHE A 36 8.50 -6.50 -1.79
N PHE A 37 7.70 -6.04 -0.82
CA PHE A 37 6.78 -4.93 -0.98
C PHE A 37 7.18 -3.82 -0.03
N ASP A 38 7.42 -2.64 -0.57
CA ASP A 38 7.68 -1.41 0.16
C ASP A 38 6.56 -0.42 -0.14
N VAL A 39 5.80 -0.03 0.88
CA VAL A 39 4.69 0.90 0.77
C VAL A 39 5.01 2.14 1.59
N VAL A 40 4.98 3.31 0.95
CA VAL A 40 5.11 4.60 1.62
C VAL A 40 3.74 5.28 1.64
N VAL A 41 3.32 5.66 2.84
CA VAL A 41 2.13 6.50 3.06
C VAL A 41 2.57 7.84 3.59
N GLU A 42 1.95 8.88 3.05
CA GLU A 42 2.08 10.27 3.47
C GLU A 42 0.80 10.73 4.15
N ASN A 43 0.92 11.47 5.24
CA ASN A 43 -0.18 12.28 5.77
C ASN A 43 -0.01 13.73 5.30
N SER A 44 -0.57 14.08 4.14
CA SER A 44 -0.56 15.43 3.57
C SER A 44 -1.56 16.38 4.25
N GLY A 45 -2.29 15.89 5.25
CA GLY A 45 -3.31 16.63 5.97
C GLY A 45 -2.71 17.53 7.05
N ASN A 46 -3.55 18.38 7.65
CA ASN A 46 -3.17 19.30 8.72
C ASN A 46 -3.51 18.76 10.12
N GLY A 47 -3.75 17.45 10.23
CA GLY A 47 -4.03 16.77 11.49
C GLY A 47 -3.38 15.40 11.50
N ASP A 48 -3.05 14.92 12.70
CA ASP A 48 -2.43 13.61 12.87
C ASP A 48 -3.43 12.49 12.58
N ALA A 49 -2.96 11.43 11.92
CA ALA A 49 -3.71 10.21 11.77
C ALA A 49 -3.51 9.32 13.00
N GLY A 50 -4.60 8.81 13.55
CA GLY A 50 -4.57 7.70 14.50
C GLY A 50 -4.24 6.37 13.80
N TYR A 51 -4.54 5.26 14.47
CA TYR A 51 -4.31 3.92 13.91
C TYR A 51 -5.03 3.72 12.56
N PHE A 52 -4.31 3.19 11.58
CA PHE A 52 -4.85 2.76 10.29
C PHE A 52 -4.11 1.53 9.76
N SER A 53 -4.65 0.94 8.69
CA SER A 53 -4.06 -0.25 8.06
C SER A 53 -4.14 -0.17 6.55
N MET A 54 -3.11 -0.67 5.87
CA MET A 54 -3.12 -0.88 4.43
C MET A 54 -3.35 -2.35 4.12
N ALA A 55 -4.22 -2.61 3.17
CA ALA A 55 -4.54 -3.92 2.64
C ALA A 55 -3.68 -4.21 1.40
N LEU A 56 -2.93 -5.30 1.43
CA LEU A 56 -2.05 -5.74 0.35
C LEU A 56 -2.59 -7.03 -0.27
N TYR A 57 -2.62 -7.07 -1.60
CA TYR A 57 -3.17 -8.16 -2.39
C TYR A 57 -2.13 -8.66 -3.37
N PHE A 58 -1.77 -9.93 -3.25
CA PHE A 58 -0.73 -10.57 -4.03
C PHE A 58 -1.31 -11.16 -5.32
N ASN A 59 -0.60 -10.96 -6.43
CA ASN A 59 -0.90 -11.57 -7.73
C ASN A 59 -2.38 -11.52 -8.14
N THR A 60 -3.03 -10.39 -7.90
CA THR A 60 -4.41 -10.14 -8.28
C THR A 60 -4.41 -9.37 -9.61
N PRO A 61 -4.90 -9.94 -10.72
CA PRO A 61 -4.79 -9.31 -12.04
C PRO A 61 -5.67 -8.05 -12.21
N ASN A 62 -6.68 -7.88 -11.35
CA ASN A 62 -7.59 -6.74 -11.37
C ASN A 62 -7.59 -6.03 -10.01
N ALA A 63 -8.02 -4.77 -9.99
CA ALA A 63 -8.18 -4.03 -8.75
C ALA A 63 -9.11 -4.80 -7.78
N PRO A 64 -8.67 -5.05 -6.53
CA PRO A 64 -9.44 -5.86 -5.60
C PRO A 64 -10.71 -5.14 -5.14
N ALA A 65 -11.78 -5.88 -4.89
CA ALA A 65 -13.04 -5.32 -4.37
C ALA A 65 -12.87 -4.86 -2.92
N PHE A 66 -13.69 -3.90 -2.45
CA PHE A 66 -13.66 -3.45 -1.05
C PHE A 66 -13.99 -4.57 -0.04
N THR A 67 -14.68 -5.62 -0.49
CA THR A 67 -15.04 -6.78 0.31
C THR A 67 -14.04 -7.93 0.18
N GLN A 68 -13.03 -7.79 -0.68
CA GLN A 68 -12.02 -8.84 -0.86
C GLN A 68 -11.11 -8.88 0.37
N THR A 69 -10.83 -10.08 0.87
CA THR A 69 -9.88 -10.28 1.95
C THR A 69 -8.46 -10.04 1.43
N PRO A 70 -7.65 -9.21 2.10
CA PRO A 70 -6.25 -9.01 1.72
C PRO A 70 -5.39 -10.21 2.11
N ASP A 71 -4.30 -10.41 1.36
CA ASP A 71 -3.30 -11.43 1.66
C ASP A 71 -2.39 -11.00 2.81
N ALA A 72 -2.13 -9.69 2.93
CA ALA A 72 -1.40 -9.12 4.05
C ALA A 72 -1.98 -7.76 4.49
N ILE A 73 -1.81 -7.45 5.77
CA ILE A 73 -2.22 -6.17 6.36
C ILE A 73 -0.98 -5.50 6.95
N LEU A 74 -0.72 -4.27 6.51
CA LEU A 74 0.33 -3.42 7.05
C LEU A 74 -0.27 -2.40 8.00
N GLN A 75 0.06 -2.50 9.29
CA GLN A 75 -0.48 -1.61 10.32
C GLN A 75 0.42 -0.40 10.57
N VAL A 76 -0.21 0.74 10.85
CA VAL A 76 0.44 1.97 11.27
C VAL A 76 -0.29 2.49 12.51
N ASP A 77 0.44 2.60 13.62
CA ASP A 77 -0.13 3.01 14.92
C ASP A 77 -0.60 4.47 14.93
N GLY A 78 -0.02 5.29 14.05
CA GLY A 78 -0.37 6.68 13.82
C GLY A 78 0.63 7.31 12.85
N LEU A 79 0.25 8.44 12.26
CA LEU A 79 1.11 9.21 11.35
C LEU A 79 0.87 10.70 11.54
N GLU A 80 1.87 11.40 12.06
CA GLU A 80 1.84 12.85 12.24
C GLU A 80 1.62 13.58 10.92
N SER A 81 0.98 14.74 10.98
CA SER A 81 0.80 15.63 9.83
C SER A 81 2.14 15.99 9.16
N GLY A 82 2.20 15.87 7.83
CA GLY A 82 3.38 16.17 7.02
C GLY A 82 4.49 15.11 7.05
N ILE A 83 4.23 13.93 7.64
CA ILE A 83 5.21 12.84 7.75
C ILE A 83 4.87 11.68 6.81
N ASN A 84 5.92 11.02 6.33
CA ASN A 84 5.85 9.77 5.57
C ASN A 84 6.28 8.59 6.42
N VAL A 85 5.64 7.44 6.21
CA VAL A 85 6.01 6.18 6.85
C VAL A 85 6.18 5.08 5.82
N LEU A 86 7.29 4.35 5.92
CA LEU A 86 7.54 3.13 5.16
C LEU A 86 7.01 1.92 5.94
N ARG A 87 6.30 1.05 5.25
CA ARG A 87 5.96 -0.30 5.71
C ARG A 87 6.34 -1.31 4.66
N SER A 88 6.97 -2.38 5.13
CA SER A 88 7.48 -3.45 4.27
C SER A 88 6.88 -4.79 4.65
N THR A 89 6.67 -5.66 3.67
CA THR A 89 6.35 -7.08 3.89
C THR A 89 6.89 -7.91 2.74
N ILE A 90 6.94 -9.23 2.94
CA ILE A 90 7.36 -10.19 1.94
C ILE A 90 6.23 -11.16 1.60
N TRP A 91 6.29 -11.71 0.39
CA TRP A 91 5.53 -12.88 -0.04
C TRP A 91 6.51 -13.95 -0.48
N GLU A 92 6.60 -15.02 0.32
CA GLU A 92 7.42 -16.19 0.02
C GLU A 92 6.66 -17.18 -0.88
N GLY A 93 7.39 -17.91 -1.73
CA GLY A 93 6.81 -18.91 -2.63
C GLY A 93 5.98 -18.29 -3.76
N ALA A 94 6.31 -17.08 -4.19
CA ALA A 94 5.67 -16.43 -5.32
C ALA A 94 5.90 -17.23 -6.60
N PRO A 95 4.87 -17.37 -7.46
CA PRO A 95 5.01 -18.07 -8.72
C PRO A 95 5.98 -17.35 -9.65
N MET A 96 6.71 -18.11 -10.45
CA MET A 96 7.50 -17.53 -11.53
C MET A 96 6.59 -16.90 -12.59
N GLY A 97 6.93 -15.70 -13.03
CA GLY A 97 6.22 -15.00 -14.11
C GLY A 97 5.97 -13.54 -13.80
N GLU A 98 5.10 -12.95 -14.60
CA GLU A 98 4.55 -11.61 -14.32
C GLU A 98 3.55 -11.70 -13.17
N ILE A 99 3.67 -10.78 -12.23
CA ILE A 99 2.77 -10.66 -11.09
C ILE A 99 2.17 -9.26 -11.06
N THR A 100 0.89 -9.17 -10.72
CA THR A 100 0.21 -7.90 -10.49
C THR A 100 -0.21 -7.83 -9.04
N SER A 101 0.26 -6.82 -8.30
CA SER A 101 -0.07 -6.67 -6.88
C SER A 101 -0.70 -5.31 -6.63
N TRP A 102 -1.52 -5.24 -5.60
CA TRP A 102 -2.28 -4.05 -5.25
C TRP A 102 -2.12 -3.71 -3.78
N VAL A 103 -2.02 -2.42 -3.49
CA VAL A 103 -2.15 -1.89 -2.14
C VAL A 103 -3.33 -0.95 -2.08
N ARG A 104 -4.04 -1.00 -0.95
CA ARG A 104 -5.18 -0.13 -0.66
C ARG A 104 -5.07 0.40 0.75
N LEU A 105 -5.42 1.66 0.91
CA LEU A 105 -5.61 2.32 2.20
C LEU A 105 -7.08 2.24 2.62
#